data_AF-A0A3E0K840-F1
#
_entry.id   AF-A0A3E0K840-F1
#
_cell.length_a   1.000
_cell.length_b   1.000
_cell.length_c   1.000
_cell.angle_alpha   90.00
_cell.angle_beta   90.00
_cell.angle_gamma   90.00
#
_symmetry.space_group_name_H-M   'P 1'
#
loop_
_entity.id
_entity.type
_entity.pdbx_description
1 polymer ?
#
loop_
_entity_poly.entity_id
_entity_poly.type
_entity_poly.pdbx_seq_one_letter_code
_entity_poly.pdbx_strand_id
1 'polypeptide(L)'
;MSTIFCSSPRAFIFIVQQKFCAAEKEGTGGVPVAKVAIPVRFIAQIYRKIFPEVRTQLLYWEKRAEEIPNRELRKQALASMRQKRFHCQGGAVFALLAGENYREAVRFIVAYQTISDYLDNLCDRSNSQDPGDFAALHEALRHCLSLHAEIPPGSEYYRFRNDKEDGGYLRELVQTCREVLRKTKHYGSMEEELLRLCTLYCALQIHKHAPVSERVPRLRSWFREHKEWASDMDWHEFSACAGSTLGIFSLVSYGLTGKMTPELARKIAEGYFPYIQGFHILLDYLIDQEEDRAGGDLNFCFYYESEEIMLRRLFHFFRMAKLQAGQLPDAAFHLWIVKGLPGLYLSDGKVSRNAGLKRLAKPLIREGGWTGKFFYWQAKLYRLILNRKGKPFS
;
A
#
# COMPACT_ATOMS: atom_id res chain seq x y z
N MET A 1 -30.24 17.21 5.63
CA MET A 1 -29.33 17.83 6.63
C MET A 1 -27.95 17.23 6.41
N SER A 2 -27.06 17.73 5.54
CA SER A 2 -26.85 19.07 4.96
C SER A 2 -26.04 20.05 5.83
N THR A 3 -25.09 19.54 6.61
CA THR A 3 -24.07 20.29 7.40
C THR A 3 -22.92 19.32 7.77
N ILE A 4 -21.62 19.66 7.85
CA ILE A 4 -20.80 20.70 7.19
C ILE A 4 -19.57 19.98 6.59
N PHE A 5 -19.33 20.09 5.28
CA PHE A 5 -18.13 19.54 4.62
C PHE A 5 -17.20 20.64 4.09
N CYS A 6 -16.53 21.36 5.00
CA CYS A 6 -15.45 22.26 4.63
C CYS A 6 -14.24 22.15 5.58
N SER A 7 -13.21 21.45 5.12
CA SER A 7 -11.83 21.84 5.43
C SER A 7 -11.24 22.23 4.10
N SER A 8 -11.20 23.54 3.80
CA SER A 8 -10.57 24.01 2.56
C SER A 8 -9.12 23.50 2.52
N PRO A 9 -8.69 22.75 1.49
CA PRO A 9 -7.31 22.30 1.39
C PRO A 9 -6.31 23.47 1.44
N ARG A 10 -6.74 24.69 1.03
CA ARG A 10 -5.96 25.92 1.18
C ARG A 10 -5.55 26.17 2.64
N ALA A 11 -6.44 25.97 3.61
CA ALA A 11 -6.14 26.19 5.02
C ALA A 11 -5.12 25.17 5.57
N PHE A 12 -5.24 23.89 5.19
CA PHE A 12 -4.27 22.87 5.58
C PHE A 12 -2.88 23.15 4.98
N ILE A 13 -2.82 23.42 3.67
CA ILE A 13 -1.57 23.77 2.97
C ILE A 13 -0.94 25.03 3.58
N PHE A 14 -1.75 26.05 3.88
CA PHE A 14 -1.28 27.31 4.49
C PHE A 14 -0.74 27.10 5.91
N ILE A 15 -1.37 26.27 6.74
CA ILE A 15 -0.87 25.95 8.10
C ILE A 15 0.41 25.11 8.02
N VAL A 16 0.49 24.13 7.10
CA VAL A 16 1.73 23.38 6.83
C VAL A 16 2.85 24.36 6.43
N GLN A 17 2.59 25.25 5.48
CA GLN A 17 3.55 26.21 4.96
C GLN A 17 4.01 27.21 6.05
N GLN A 18 3.08 27.80 6.82
CA GLN A 18 3.43 28.72 7.91
C GLN A 18 4.23 28.04 9.03
N LYS A 19 3.80 26.86 9.50
CA LYS A 19 4.54 26.15 10.55
C LYS A 19 5.90 25.64 10.08
N PHE A 20 6.05 25.35 8.79
CA PHE A 20 7.35 24.95 8.24
C PHE A 20 8.31 26.14 8.13
N CYS A 21 7.86 27.29 7.61
CA CYS A 21 8.67 28.51 7.58
C CYS A 21 8.98 29.05 9.00
N ALA A 22 8.17 28.74 10.02
CA ALA A 22 8.50 29.02 11.41
C ALA A 22 9.62 28.09 11.93
N ALA A 23 9.55 26.79 11.64
CA ALA A 23 10.58 25.82 12.04
C ALA A 23 11.96 26.09 11.40
N GLU A 24 12.00 26.72 10.22
CA GLU A 24 13.26 27.18 9.59
C GLU A 24 13.93 28.33 10.34
N LYS A 25 13.18 29.15 11.09
CA LYS A 25 13.76 30.24 11.90
C LYS A 25 14.40 29.77 13.20
N GLU A 26 14.03 28.57 13.69
CA GLU A 26 14.44 28.07 15.01
C GLU A 26 15.46 26.93 14.97
N GLY A 27 15.86 26.40 13.79
CA GLY A 27 16.94 25.42 13.76
C GLY A 27 17.39 24.88 12.40
N THR A 28 18.71 24.74 12.28
CA THR A 28 19.50 24.16 11.17
C THR A 28 19.69 25.05 9.93
N GLY A 29 20.94 25.07 9.43
CA GLY A 29 21.39 25.96 8.36
C GLY A 29 20.59 25.84 7.07
N GLY A 30 20.43 26.99 6.39
CA GLY A 30 19.42 27.22 5.37
C GLY A 30 19.28 26.14 4.31
N VAL A 31 18.11 25.49 4.29
CA VAL A 31 17.66 24.70 3.13
C VAL A 31 17.16 25.67 2.07
N PRO A 32 17.64 25.63 0.82
CA PRO A 32 17.20 26.57 -0.22
C PRO A 32 15.69 26.52 -0.46
N VAL A 33 15.05 27.69 -0.52
CA VAL A 33 13.58 27.86 -0.68
C VAL A 33 12.99 27.01 -1.82
N ALA A 34 13.73 26.85 -2.93
CA ALA A 34 13.34 26.00 -4.06
C ALA A 34 13.16 24.52 -3.68
N LYS A 35 13.97 23.97 -2.75
CA LYS A 35 13.83 22.59 -2.24
C LYS A 35 12.58 22.42 -1.36
N VAL A 36 12.05 23.51 -0.81
CA VAL A 36 10.84 23.52 0.05
C VAL A 36 9.56 23.68 -0.76
N ALA A 37 9.59 24.51 -1.81
CA ALA A 37 8.44 24.76 -2.68
C ALA A 37 7.93 23.49 -3.39
N ILE A 38 8.80 22.54 -3.71
CA ILE A 38 8.46 21.35 -4.48
C ILE A 38 7.64 20.32 -3.66
N PRO A 39 8.05 19.88 -2.45
CA PRO A 39 7.21 19.04 -1.58
C PRO A 39 5.86 19.67 -1.22
N VAL A 40 5.80 21.00 -1.07
CA VAL A 40 4.53 21.71 -0.83
C VAL A 40 3.59 21.60 -2.03
N ARG A 41 4.09 21.75 -3.27
CA ARG A 41 3.29 21.52 -4.49
C ARG A 41 2.82 20.07 -4.61
N PHE A 42 3.69 19.10 -4.33
CA PHE A 42 3.37 17.68 -4.32
C PHE A 42 2.22 17.36 -3.35
N ILE A 43 2.35 17.79 -2.08
CA ILE A 43 1.28 17.64 -1.08
C ILE A 43 0.01 18.39 -1.48
N ALA A 44 0.12 19.58 -2.07
CA ALA A 44 -1.05 20.32 -2.54
C ALA A 44 -1.82 19.57 -3.64
N GLN A 45 -1.14 18.86 -4.54
CA GLN A 45 -1.78 18.02 -5.56
C GLN A 45 -2.48 16.81 -4.93
N ILE A 46 -1.85 16.11 -3.98
CA ILE A 46 -2.47 14.99 -3.26
C ILE A 46 -3.79 15.41 -2.60
N TYR A 47 -3.77 16.50 -1.82
CA TYR A 47 -4.94 16.93 -1.05
C TYR A 47 -6.04 17.60 -1.89
N ARG A 48 -5.72 18.11 -3.09
CA ARG A 48 -6.68 18.85 -3.95
C ARG A 48 -7.17 18.09 -5.19
N LYS A 49 -6.39 17.13 -5.69
CA LYS A 49 -6.78 16.26 -6.84
C LYS A 49 -7.05 14.83 -6.38
N ILE A 50 -6.07 14.19 -5.73
CA ILE A 50 -6.11 12.74 -5.46
C ILE A 50 -7.10 12.36 -4.37
N PHE A 51 -6.97 12.91 -3.15
CA PHE A 51 -7.82 12.53 -2.02
C PHE A 51 -9.33 12.80 -2.22
N PRO A 52 -9.77 13.86 -2.93
CA PRO A 52 -11.15 14.01 -3.33
C PRO A 52 -11.65 12.86 -4.23
N GLU A 53 -10.87 12.45 -5.22
CA GLU A 53 -11.22 11.34 -6.11
C GLU A 53 -11.25 9.99 -5.37
N VAL A 54 -10.24 9.72 -4.53
CA VAL A 54 -10.22 8.52 -3.65
C VAL A 54 -11.48 8.44 -2.80
N ARG A 55 -11.94 9.58 -2.27
CA ARG A 55 -13.19 9.62 -1.50
C ARG A 55 -14.42 9.32 -2.36
N THR A 56 -14.47 9.79 -3.61
CA THR A 56 -15.56 9.45 -4.54
C THR A 56 -15.61 7.95 -4.80
N GLN A 57 -14.47 7.35 -5.14
CA GLN A 57 -14.36 5.91 -5.41
C GLN A 57 -14.70 5.06 -4.17
N LEU A 58 -14.18 5.42 -2.98
CA LEU A 58 -14.50 4.69 -1.74
C LEU A 58 -15.99 4.81 -1.35
N LEU A 59 -16.63 5.95 -1.55
CA LEU A 59 -18.08 6.10 -1.28
C LEU A 59 -18.96 5.32 -2.25
N TYR A 60 -18.44 4.99 -3.44
CA TYR A 60 -19.10 4.09 -4.38
C TYR A 60 -19.00 2.64 -3.88
N TRP A 61 -17.78 2.18 -3.59
CA TRP A 61 -17.55 0.81 -3.11
C TRP A 61 -18.19 0.52 -1.75
N GLU A 62 -18.27 1.51 -0.84
CA GLU A 62 -18.94 1.34 0.46
C GLU A 62 -20.43 1.02 0.29
N LYS A 63 -21.12 1.68 -0.65
CA LYS A 63 -22.52 1.38 -0.99
C LYS A 63 -22.68 0.01 -1.64
N ARG A 64 -21.81 -0.34 -2.59
CA ARG A 64 -21.84 -1.66 -3.24
C ARG A 64 -21.54 -2.78 -2.23
N ALA A 65 -20.73 -2.51 -1.20
CA ALA A 65 -20.49 -3.42 -0.08
C ALA A 65 -21.71 -3.53 0.86
N GLU A 66 -22.44 -2.43 1.13
CA GLU A 66 -23.71 -2.46 1.88
C GLU A 66 -24.78 -3.34 1.20
N GLU A 67 -24.76 -3.43 -0.13
CA GLU A 67 -25.69 -4.23 -0.96
C GLU A 67 -25.32 -5.72 -1.07
N ILE A 68 -24.16 -6.17 -0.55
CA ILE A 68 -23.76 -7.58 -0.54
C ILE A 68 -24.81 -8.42 0.23
N PRO A 69 -25.43 -9.47 -0.35
CA PRO A 69 -26.46 -10.26 0.33
C PRO A 69 -25.93 -11.05 1.55
N ASN A 70 -24.84 -11.81 1.36
CA ASN A 70 -24.26 -12.62 2.43
C ASN A 70 -23.75 -11.75 3.59
N ARG A 71 -24.18 -12.07 4.81
CA ARG A 71 -23.90 -11.26 6.01
C ARG A 71 -22.42 -11.22 6.38
N GLU A 72 -21.68 -12.32 6.20
CA GLU A 72 -20.27 -12.37 6.56
C GLU A 72 -19.40 -11.70 5.49
N LEU A 73 -19.65 -11.94 4.20
CA LEU A 73 -18.98 -11.21 3.11
C LEU A 73 -19.20 -9.69 3.23
N ARG A 74 -20.45 -9.26 3.48
CA ARG A 74 -20.80 -7.84 3.74
C ARG A 74 -20.02 -7.26 4.91
N LYS A 75 -19.99 -7.98 6.04
CA LYS A 75 -19.25 -7.58 7.24
C LYS A 75 -17.76 -7.40 6.95
N GLN A 76 -17.13 -8.34 6.24
CA GLN A 76 -15.70 -8.30 5.96
C GLN A 76 -15.33 -7.22 4.93
N ALA A 77 -16.15 -7.00 3.90
CA ALA A 77 -15.97 -5.90 2.95
C ALA A 77 -16.09 -4.53 3.63
N LEU A 78 -17.11 -4.31 4.46
CA LEU A 78 -17.28 -3.04 5.19
C LEU A 78 -16.21 -2.84 6.28
N ALA A 79 -15.71 -3.92 6.90
CA ALA A 79 -14.61 -3.85 7.86
C ALA A 79 -13.31 -3.43 7.19
N SER A 80 -12.92 -4.10 6.09
CA SER A 80 -11.68 -3.79 5.36
C SER A 80 -11.69 -2.34 4.86
N MET A 81 -12.80 -1.88 4.26
CA MET A 81 -12.93 -0.50 3.78
C MET A 81 -12.82 0.57 4.88
N ARG A 82 -13.25 0.27 6.11
CA ARG A 82 -13.19 1.21 7.24
C ARG A 82 -11.78 1.29 7.82
N GLN A 83 -11.19 0.13 8.13
CA GLN A 83 -9.89 0.00 8.80
C GLN A 83 -8.72 0.29 7.84
N LYS A 84 -8.76 -0.28 6.62
CA LYS A 84 -7.65 -0.25 5.64
C LYS A 84 -7.75 0.90 4.63
N ARG A 85 -8.65 1.86 4.86
CA ARG A 85 -8.83 3.09 4.04
C ARG A 85 -7.52 3.79 3.68
N PHE A 86 -6.54 3.76 4.57
CA PHE A 86 -5.25 4.42 4.37
C PHE A 86 -4.40 3.77 3.27
N HIS A 87 -4.55 2.47 3.00
CA HIS A 87 -3.92 1.80 1.85
C HIS A 87 -4.37 2.45 0.53
N CYS A 88 -5.69 2.61 0.35
CA CYS A 88 -6.26 3.31 -0.80
C CYS A 88 -5.76 4.76 -0.92
N GLN A 89 -5.64 5.49 0.20
CA GLN A 89 -5.12 6.87 0.18
C GLN A 89 -3.62 6.94 -0.16
N GLY A 90 -2.81 6.05 0.40
CA GLY A 90 -1.36 5.98 0.17
C GLY A 90 -1.03 5.53 -1.25
N GLY A 91 -1.63 4.42 -1.69
CA GLY A 91 -1.48 3.90 -3.06
C GLY A 91 -1.92 4.92 -4.11
N ALA A 92 -3.04 5.61 -3.91
CA ALA A 92 -3.55 6.56 -4.90
C ALA A 92 -2.64 7.78 -5.15
N VAL A 93 -1.62 8.04 -4.32
CA VAL A 93 -0.60 9.07 -4.61
C VAL A 93 0.14 8.80 -5.93
N PHE A 94 0.25 7.52 -6.32
CA PHE A 94 0.84 7.09 -7.59
C PHE A 94 0.10 7.60 -8.82
N ALA A 95 -1.19 7.92 -8.71
CA ALA A 95 -1.97 8.51 -9.79
C ALA A 95 -1.43 9.87 -10.27
N LEU A 96 -0.54 10.54 -9.51
CA LEU A 96 0.17 11.72 -9.98
C LEU A 96 1.11 11.43 -11.17
N LEU A 97 1.64 10.21 -11.28
CA LEU A 97 2.47 9.76 -12.42
C LEU A 97 1.66 9.62 -13.71
N ALA A 98 0.35 9.39 -13.62
CA ALA A 98 -0.56 9.29 -14.77
C ALA A 98 -0.94 10.65 -15.40
N GLY A 99 -0.47 11.77 -14.83
CA GLY A 99 -0.71 13.12 -15.35
C GLY A 99 -2.20 13.46 -15.42
N GLU A 100 -2.71 13.77 -16.61
CA GLU A 100 -4.14 14.07 -16.80
C GLU A 100 -5.05 12.84 -16.61
N ASN A 101 -4.51 11.62 -16.77
CA ASN A 101 -5.24 10.37 -16.56
C ASN A 101 -5.30 9.95 -15.07
N TYR A 102 -4.98 10.84 -14.13
CA TYR A 102 -4.97 10.54 -12.69
C TYR A 102 -6.30 9.97 -12.16
N ARG A 103 -7.46 10.35 -12.72
CA ARG A 103 -8.75 9.80 -12.27
C ARG A 103 -8.89 8.31 -12.56
N GLU A 104 -8.46 7.87 -13.73
CA GLU A 104 -8.44 6.44 -14.10
C GLU A 104 -7.43 5.68 -13.23
N ALA A 105 -6.27 6.27 -12.97
CA ALA A 105 -5.30 5.68 -12.04
C ALA A 105 -5.88 5.55 -10.61
N VAL A 106 -6.54 6.57 -10.07
CA VAL A 106 -7.22 6.47 -8.77
C VAL A 106 -8.33 5.41 -8.80
N ARG A 107 -9.14 5.35 -9.87
CA ARG A 107 -10.19 4.33 -10.05
C ARG A 107 -9.62 2.92 -10.02
N PHE A 108 -8.53 2.66 -10.74
CA PHE A 108 -7.83 1.37 -10.70
C PHE A 108 -7.27 1.06 -9.31
N ILE A 109 -6.51 2.01 -8.74
CA ILE A 109 -5.78 1.78 -7.48
C ILE A 109 -6.76 1.53 -6.33
N VAL A 110 -7.85 2.29 -6.24
CA VAL A 110 -8.87 2.07 -5.21
C VAL A 110 -9.57 0.73 -5.41
N ALA A 111 -9.94 0.34 -6.63
CA ALA A 111 -10.55 -0.96 -6.88
C ALA A 111 -9.60 -2.12 -6.53
N TYR A 112 -8.36 -2.10 -7.03
CA TYR A 112 -7.37 -3.16 -6.80
C TYR A 112 -7.01 -3.29 -5.31
N GLN A 113 -6.81 -2.16 -4.61
CA GLN A 113 -6.53 -2.18 -3.17
C GLN A 113 -7.77 -2.60 -2.36
N THR A 114 -8.99 -2.23 -2.76
CA THR A 114 -10.22 -2.70 -2.10
C THR A 114 -10.38 -4.22 -2.24
N ILE A 115 -10.00 -4.82 -3.37
CA ILE A 115 -9.91 -6.28 -3.49
C ILE A 115 -8.85 -6.82 -2.51
N SER A 116 -7.61 -6.33 -2.57
CA SER A 116 -6.50 -6.75 -1.72
C SER A 116 -6.89 -6.74 -0.22
N ASP A 117 -7.44 -5.64 0.28
CA ASP A 117 -7.86 -5.48 1.67
C ASP A 117 -9.04 -6.39 2.06
N TYR A 118 -9.98 -6.62 1.12
CA TYR A 118 -11.13 -7.50 1.32
C TYR A 118 -10.74 -8.97 1.35
N LEU A 119 -9.90 -9.43 0.41
CA LEU A 119 -9.43 -10.81 0.36
C LEU A 119 -8.58 -11.15 1.57
N ASP A 120 -7.71 -10.23 2.01
CA ASP A 120 -6.91 -10.36 3.24
C ASP A 120 -7.82 -10.54 4.48
N ASN A 121 -8.86 -9.69 4.65
CA ASN A 121 -9.87 -9.88 5.70
C ASN A 121 -10.62 -11.23 5.59
N LEU A 122 -10.93 -11.70 4.38
CA LEU A 122 -11.57 -13.00 4.17
C LEU A 122 -10.65 -14.18 4.50
N CYS A 123 -9.34 -14.04 4.37
CA CYS A 123 -8.39 -15.09 4.74
C CYS A 123 -8.02 -15.05 6.24
N ASP A 124 -7.91 -13.88 6.86
CA ASP A 124 -7.59 -13.73 8.29
C ASP A 124 -8.80 -14.01 9.21
N ARG A 125 -10.02 -13.66 8.79
CA ARG A 125 -11.18 -13.53 9.71
C ARG A 125 -12.41 -14.36 9.31
N SER A 126 -12.32 -15.23 8.30
CA SER A 126 -13.38 -16.20 7.98
C SER A 126 -13.12 -17.58 8.60
N ASN A 127 -14.10 -18.48 8.51
CA ASN A 127 -13.99 -19.84 9.04
C ASN A 127 -13.13 -20.78 8.16
N SER A 128 -12.65 -20.30 7.00
CA SER A 128 -11.83 -21.09 6.08
C SER A 128 -10.37 -21.09 6.52
N GLN A 129 -9.75 -22.27 6.54
CA GLN A 129 -8.29 -22.44 6.65
C GLN A 129 -7.71 -23.18 5.44
N ASP A 130 -8.49 -23.27 4.34
CA ASP A 130 -8.11 -24.02 3.14
C ASP A 130 -7.25 -23.16 2.19
N PRO A 131 -5.99 -23.55 1.90
CA PRO A 131 -5.18 -22.90 0.88
C PRO A 131 -5.81 -22.91 -0.52
N GLY A 132 -6.69 -23.87 -0.83
CA GLY A 132 -7.47 -23.93 -2.07
C GLY A 132 -8.47 -22.78 -2.20
N ASP A 133 -9.24 -22.51 -1.15
CA ASP A 133 -10.11 -21.33 -1.03
C ASP A 133 -9.33 -20.02 -1.12
N PHE A 134 -8.18 -19.90 -0.45
CA PHE A 134 -7.34 -18.71 -0.56
C PHE A 134 -6.80 -18.51 -1.98
N ALA A 135 -6.41 -19.59 -2.67
CA ALA A 135 -5.99 -19.53 -4.07
C ALA A 135 -7.13 -19.12 -5.01
N ALA A 136 -8.34 -19.65 -4.79
CA ALA A 136 -9.54 -19.30 -5.55
C ALA A 136 -9.93 -17.83 -5.42
N LEU A 137 -9.86 -17.26 -4.20
CA LEU A 137 -10.04 -15.82 -3.99
C LEU A 137 -9.03 -14.98 -4.79
N HIS A 138 -7.75 -15.35 -4.70
CA HIS A 138 -6.65 -14.55 -5.26
C HIS A 138 -6.55 -14.59 -6.79
N GLU A 139 -7.28 -15.49 -7.45
CA GLU A 139 -7.54 -15.40 -8.90
C GLU A 139 -8.17 -14.07 -9.30
N ALA A 140 -8.98 -13.44 -8.44
CA ALA A 140 -9.56 -12.13 -8.72
C ALA A 140 -8.49 -11.07 -8.99
N LEU A 141 -7.39 -11.05 -8.22
CA LEU A 141 -6.29 -10.10 -8.44
C LEU A 141 -5.55 -10.38 -9.76
N ARG A 142 -5.37 -11.65 -10.14
CA ARG A 142 -4.81 -12.01 -11.46
C ARG A 142 -5.74 -11.59 -12.59
N HIS A 143 -7.05 -11.80 -12.45
CA HIS A 143 -8.05 -11.39 -13.45
C HIS A 143 -8.20 -9.87 -13.57
N CYS A 144 -7.86 -9.08 -12.54
CA CYS A 144 -7.73 -7.62 -12.66
C CYS A 144 -6.65 -7.21 -13.66
N LEU A 145 -5.58 -8.03 -13.78
CA LEU A 145 -4.32 -7.68 -14.43
C LEU A 145 -4.06 -8.42 -15.75
N SER A 146 -4.87 -9.42 -16.12
CA SER A 146 -4.86 -10.02 -17.46
C SER A 146 -6.08 -9.61 -18.26
N LEU A 147 -5.89 -8.90 -19.38
CA LEU A 147 -7.00 -8.50 -20.25
C LEU A 147 -7.54 -9.66 -21.11
N HIS A 148 -6.77 -10.74 -21.25
CA HIS A 148 -7.08 -11.90 -22.07
C HIS A 148 -7.83 -13.00 -21.31
N ALA A 149 -7.62 -13.13 -19.99
CA ALA A 149 -8.32 -14.11 -19.16
C ALA A 149 -9.84 -13.87 -19.16
N GLU A 150 -10.66 -14.92 -19.24
CA GLU A 150 -12.10 -14.81 -19.07
C GLU A 150 -12.44 -14.54 -17.60
N ILE A 151 -13.38 -13.64 -17.31
CA ILE A 151 -13.81 -13.39 -15.93
C ILE A 151 -14.86 -14.46 -15.59
N PRO A 152 -14.63 -15.32 -14.59
CA PRO A 152 -15.57 -16.39 -14.27
C PRO A 152 -16.92 -15.82 -13.82
N PRO A 153 -18.03 -16.55 -14.07
CA PRO A 153 -19.36 -16.11 -13.72
C PRO A 153 -19.59 -16.15 -12.20
N GLY A 154 -20.50 -15.30 -11.72
CA GLY A 154 -21.06 -15.38 -10.37
C GLY A 154 -20.02 -15.49 -9.25
N SER A 155 -20.13 -16.56 -8.47
CA SER A 155 -19.43 -16.77 -7.19
C SER A 155 -18.23 -17.72 -7.27
N GLU A 156 -17.66 -17.96 -8.44
CA GLU A 156 -16.59 -18.94 -8.65
C GLU A 156 -15.27 -18.64 -7.91
N TYR A 157 -15.01 -17.38 -7.54
CA TYR A 157 -13.92 -17.03 -6.62
C TYR A 157 -14.12 -17.59 -5.20
N TYR A 158 -15.38 -17.85 -4.83
CA TYR A 158 -15.81 -18.37 -3.54
C TYR A 158 -16.15 -19.88 -3.60
N ARG A 159 -15.71 -20.60 -4.65
CA ARG A 159 -16.13 -21.98 -4.92
C ARG A 159 -15.87 -22.97 -3.77
N PHE A 160 -14.82 -22.76 -2.97
CA PHE A 160 -14.41 -23.63 -1.86
C PHE A 160 -14.93 -23.22 -0.46
N ARG A 161 -15.81 -22.22 -0.38
CA ARG A 161 -16.43 -21.77 0.89
C ARG A 161 -17.95 -21.82 0.86
N ASN A 162 -18.59 -21.76 2.03
CA ASN A 162 -20.06 -21.69 2.13
C ASN A 162 -20.60 -20.30 1.78
N ASP A 163 -19.87 -19.25 2.14
CA ASP A 163 -20.26 -17.85 1.90
C ASP A 163 -19.92 -17.42 0.47
N LYS A 164 -20.90 -17.58 -0.45
CA LYS A 164 -20.72 -17.35 -1.90
C LYS A 164 -21.45 -16.13 -2.49
N GLU A 165 -22.55 -15.70 -1.86
CA GLU A 165 -23.48 -14.68 -2.39
C GLU A 165 -22.99 -13.24 -2.12
N ASP A 166 -22.11 -12.71 -2.98
CA ASP A 166 -21.54 -11.37 -2.85
C ASP A 166 -22.28 -10.26 -3.63
N GLY A 167 -23.37 -10.58 -4.34
CA GLY A 167 -24.09 -9.60 -5.17
C GLY A 167 -23.29 -9.04 -6.36
N GLY A 168 -22.24 -9.75 -6.79
CA GLY A 168 -21.34 -9.36 -7.88
C GLY A 168 -20.23 -8.39 -7.47
N TYR A 169 -20.08 -8.07 -6.18
CA TYR A 169 -19.17 -7.05 -5.67
C TYR A 169 -17.69 -7.26 -6.11
N LEU A 170 -17.14 -8.45 -5.90
CA LEU A 170 -15.77 -8.78 -6.27
C LEU A 170 -15.59 -8.77 -7.80
N ARG A 171 -16.58 -9.26 -8.55
CA ARG A 171 -16.57 -9.26 -10.01
C ARG A 171 -16.56 -7.84 -10.59
N GLU A 172 -17.29 -6.92 -9.97
CA GLU A 172 -17.39 -5.52 -10.38
C GLU A 172 -16.09 -4.73 -10.10
N LEU A 173 -15.43 -5.01 -8.97
CA LEU A 173 -14.09 -4.51 -8.67
C LEU A 173 -13.08 -5.00 -9.73
N VAL A 174 -13.07 -6.30 -10.04
CA VAL A 174 -12.20 -6.90 -11.08
C VAL A 174 -12.43 -6.27 -12.44
N GLN A 175 -13.69 -6.13 -12.85
CA GLN A 175 -14.06 -5.51 -14.12
C GLN A 175 -13.63 -4.03 -14.15
N THR A 176 -13.75 -3.29 -13.05
CA THR A 176 -13.28 -1.90 -12.95
C THR A 176 -11.78 -1.78 -13.21
N CYS A 177 -10.96 -2.66 -12.62
CA CYS A 177 -9.52 -2.70 -12.91
C CYS A 177 -9.23 -2.92 -14.40
N ARG A 178 -9.91 -3.90 -15.02
CA ARG A 178 -9.74 -4.21 -16.45
C ARG A 178 -10.22 -3.09 -17.37
N GLU A 179 -11.30 -2.39 -17.03
CA GLU A 179 -11.78 -1.23 -17.79
C GLU A 179 -10.78 -0.09 -17.82
N VAL A 180 -10.04 0.13 -16.73
CA VAL A 180 -8.93 1.09 -16.73
C VAL A 180 -7.78 0.58 -17.60
N LEU A 181 -7.37 -0.69 -17.45
CA LEU A 181 -6.27 -1.24 -18.24
C LEU A 181 -6.56 -1.31 -19.74
N ARG A 182 -7.81 -1.51 -20.17
CA ARG A 182 -8.24 -1.42 -21.58
C ARG A 182 -8.02 -0.02 -22.19
N LYS A 183 -7.93 1.05 -21.37
CA LYS A 183 -7.61 2.41 -21.82
C LYS A 183 -6.10 2.65 -21.95
N THR A 184 -5.26 1.77 -21.40
CA THR A 184 -3.80 1.90 -21.47
C THR A 184 -3.29 1.46 -22.84
N LYS A 185 -2.71 2.41 -23.59
CA LYS A 185 -1.93 2.09 -24.80
C LYS A 185 -0.72 1.23 -24.41
N HIS A 186 -0.39 0.24 -25.23
CA HIS A 186 0.74 -0.67 -25.01
C HIS A 186 0.68 -1.45 -23.69
N TYR A 187 -0.52 -1.81 -23.21
CA TYR A 187 -0.71 -2.63 -22.01
C TYR A 187 0.12 -3.94 -22.03
N GLY A 188 0.22 -4.62 -23.18
CA GLY A 188 1.03 -5.83 -23.32
C GLY A 188 2.53 -5.63 -23.04
N SER A 189 3.03 -4.40 -23.06
CA SER A 189 4.41 -4.07 -22.66
C SER A 189 4.63 -4.06 -21.14
N MET A 190 3.58 -4.24 -20.31
CA MET A 190 3.69 -4.33 -18.85
C MET A 190 2.92 -5.51 -18.23
N GLU A 191 2.17 -6.31 -19.01
CA GLU A 191 1.38 -7.45 -18.50
C GLU A 191 2.26 -8.46 -17.76
N GLU A 192 3.44 -8.82 -18.30
CA GLU A 192 4.39 -9.75 -17.68
C GLU A 192 4.81 -9.30 -16.26
N GLU A 193 5.27 -8.06 -16.11
CA GLU A 193 5.73 -7.53 -14.82
C GLU A 193 4.58 -7.31 -13.82
N LEU A 194 3.39 -6.94 -14.31
CA LEU A 194 2.18 -6.86 -13.48
C LEU A 194 1.81 -8.24 -12.92
N LEU A 195 1.78 -9.27 -13.78
CA LEU A 195 1.44 -10.63 -13.38
C LEU A 195 2.53 -11.27 -12.50
N ARG A 196 3.81 -10.95 -12.72
CA ARG A 196 4.94 -11.36 -11.85
C ARG A 196 4.76 -10.83 -10.42
N LEU A 197 4.58 -9.52 -10.26
CA LEU A 197 4.37 -8.91 -8.93
C LEU A 197 3.08 -9.43 -8.27
N CYS A 198 2.01 -9.57 -9.04
CA CYS A 198 0.76 -10.14 -8.55
C CYS A 198 0.90 -11.61 -8.10
N THR A 199 1.69 -12.41 -8.81
CA THR A 199 1.93 -13.82 -8.47
C THR A 199 2.68 -13.95 -7.16
N LEU A 200 3.72 -13.12 -6.95
CA LEU A 200 4.44 -13.05 -5.66
C LEU A 200 3.50 -12.65 -4.51
N TYR A 201 2.67 -11.62 -4.71
CA TYR A 201 1.68 -11.20 -3.72
C TYR A 201 0.68 -12.32 -3.40
N CYS A 202 0.08 -12.96 -4.42
CA CYS A 202 -0.90 -14.02 -4.22
C CYS A 202 -0.29 -15.24 -3.53
N ALA A 203 0.93 -15.64 -3.88
CA ALA A 203 1.65 -16.72 -3.22
C ALA A 203 1.85 -16.42 -1.73
N LEU A 204 2.31 -15.20 -1.39
CA LEU A 204 2.41 -14.77 0.01
C LEU A 204 1.07 -14.93 0.73
N GLN A 205 -0.03 -14.41 0.17
CA GLN A 205 -1.35 -14.48 0.81
C GLN A 205 -1.83 -15.91 1.05
N ILE A 206 -1.58 -16.84 0.12
CA ILE A 206 -1.92 -18.26 0.29
C ILE A 206 -1.06 -18.90 1.40
N HIS A 207 0.23 -18.54 1.48
CA HIS A 207 1.15 -19.12 2.47
C HIS A 207 1.00 -18.52 3.88
N LYS A 208 0.76 -17.21 4.04
CA LYS A 208 0.60 -16.56 5.36
C LYS A 208 -0.70 -16.95 6.09
N HIS A 209 -1.75 -17.27 5.35
CA HIS A 209 -3.07 -17.58 5.92
C HIS A 209 -3.34 -19.07 6.14
N ALA A 210 -2.51 -19.97 5.58
CA ALA A 210 -2.56 -21.42 5.81
C ALA A 210 -2.62 -21.78 7.32
N PRO A 211 -2.97 -23.03 7.70
CA PRO A 211 -3.00 -23.45 9.09
C PRO A 211 -1.72 -23.07 9.84
N VAL A 212 -1.84 -22.60 11.09
CA VAL A 212 -0.74 -21.91 11.82
C VAL A 212 0.57 -22.71 11.85
N SER A 213 0.48 -24.02 12.01
CA SER A 213 1.60 -24.97 11.99
C SER A 213 2.32 -25.07 10.63
N GLU A 214 1.63 -24.76 9.52
CA GLU A 214 2.16 -24.85 8.17
C GLU A 214 2.73 -23.53 7.64
N ARG A 215 2.31 -22.36 8.16
CA ARG A 215 2.67 -21.02 7.62
C ARG A 215 4.18 -20.87 7.39
N VAL A 216 4.98 -21.08 8.43
CA VAL A 216 6.45 -20.93 8.36
C VAL A 216 7.12 -22.01 7.50
N PRO A 217 6.80 -23.32 7.63
CA PRO A 217 7.28 -24.35 6.69
C PRO A 217 7.00 -24.02 5.21
N ARG A 218 5.78 -23.57 4.89
CA ARG A 218 5.37 -23.20 3.52
C ARG A 218 6.17 -22.00 3.00
N LEU A 219 6.26 -20.91 3.77
CA LEU A 219 7.01 -19.72 3.38
C LEU A 219 8.52 -20.00 3.22
N ARG A 220 9.11 -20.82 4.10
CA ARG A 220 10.50 -21.28 3.97
C ARG A 220 10.72 -22.17 2.76
N SER A 221 9.74 -23.01 2.39
CA SER A 221 9.83 -23.84 1.18
C SER A 221 9.76 -22.98 -0.08
N TRP A 222 8.75 -22.11 -0.16
CA TRP A 222 8.57 -21.17 -1.26
C TRP A 222 9.82 -20.30 -1.47
N PHE A 223 10.42 -19.75 -0.41
CA PHE A 223 11.66 -18.98 -0.53
C PHE A 223 12.84 -19.75 -1.17
N ARG A 224 12.95 -21.08 -0.97
CA ARG A 224 14.01 -21.90 -1.59
C ARG A 224 13.88 -22.04 -3.11
N GLU A 225 12.72 -21.69 -3.67
CA GLU A 225 12.49 -21.64 -5.11
C GLU A 225 13.11 -20.36 -5.73
N HIS A 226 13.22 -19.27 -4.95
CA HIS A 226 13.77 -17.96 -5.36
C HIS A 226 15.23 -17.79 -4.89
N LYS A 227 16.08 -18.71 -5.34
CA LYS A 227 17.48 -18.84 -4.91
C LYS A 227 18.33 -17.59 -5.16
N GLU A 228 17.94 -16.76 -6.12
CA GLU A 228 18.63 -15.52 -6.47
C GLU A 228 18.64 -14.48 -5.33
N TRP A 229 17.73 -14.58 -4.36
CA TRP A 229 17.68 -13.70 -3.18
C TRP A 229 18.33 -14.29 -1.93
N ALA A 230 18.80 -15.54 -1.98
CA ALA A 230 19.32 -16.26 -0.81
C ALA A 230 20.66 -15.71 -0.27
N SER A 231 21.39 -14.90 -1.04
CA SER A 231 22.57 -14.15 -0.58
C SER A 231 22.21 -12.87 0.18
N ASP A 232 21.04 -12.30 -0.09
CA ASP A 232 20.73 -10.91 0.21
C ASP A 232 19.80 -10.78 1.43
N MET A 233 18.91 -11.75 1.64
CA MET A 233 17.84 -11.72 2.64
C MET A 233 17.41 -13.14 3.07
N ASP A 234 16.65 -13.24 4.17
CA ASP A 234 16.03 -14.49 4.63
C ASP A 234 14.53 -14.56 4.24
N TRP A 235 13.90 -15.75 4.38
CA TRP A 235 12.53 -16.03 3.94
C TRP A 235 11.48 -15.01 4.43
N HIS A 236 11.63 -14.49 5.64
CA HIS A 236 10.69 -13.54 6.25
C HIS A 236 10.80 -12.14 5.64
N GLU A 237 12.00 -11.75 5.20
CA GLU A 237 12.25 -10.51 4.47
C GLU A 237 11.79 -10.62 3.02
N PHE A 238 12.05 -11.75 2.36
CA PHE A 238 11.50 -12.03 1.03
C PHE A 238 9.96 -12.03 1.04
N SER A 239 9.35 -12.62 2.07
CA SER A 239 7.91 -12.59 2.30
C SER A 239 7.39 -11.16 2.42
N ALA A 240 8.07 -10.29 3.16
CA ALA A 240 7.73 -8.86 3.21
C ALA A 240 7.89 -8.17 1.83
N CYS A 241 8.89 -8.52 1.03
CA CYS A 241 9.08 -7.97 -0.32
C CYS A 241 7.92 -8.29 -1.27
N ALA A 242 7.29 -9.45 -1.10
CA ALA A 242 6.13 -9.87 -1.89
C ALA A 242 4.81 -9.20 -1.47
N GLY A 243 4.71 -8.69 -0.23
CA GLY A 243 3.43 -8.24 0.36
C GLY A 243 2.91 -6.87 -0.09
N SER A 244 3.61 -6.16 -0.97
CA SER A 244 3.29 -4.79 -1.35
C SER A 244 2.65 -4.69 -2.74
N THR A 245 1.67 -3.81 -2.87
CA THR A 245 0.98 -3.47 -4.13
C THR A 245 1.61 -2.27 -4.86
N LEU A 246 2.62 -1.61 -4.28
CA LEU A 246 3.15 -0.34 -4.79
C LEU A 246 3.79 -0.43 -6.19
N GLY A 247 4.46 -1.54 -6.53
CA GLY A 247 5.01 -1.74 -7.88
C GLY A 247 3.93 -1.79 -8.96
N ILE A 248 2.80 -2.45 -8.66
CA ILE A 248 1.62 -2.54 -9.54
C ILE A 248 1.02 -1.14 -9.77
N PHE A 249 0.87 -0.34 -8.71
CA PHE A 249 0.35 1.03 -8.83
C PHE A 249 1.27 1.94 -9.64
N SER A 250 2.59 1.75 -9.54
CA SER A 250 3.58 2.43 -10.38
C SER A 250 3.41 2.06 -11.85
N LEU A 251 3.45 0.76 -12.17
CA LEU A 251 3.31 0.24 -13.53
C LEU A 251 2.04 0.76 -14.22
N VAL A 252 0.88 0.65 -13.56
CA VAL A 252 -0.39 1.11 -14.15
C VAL A 252 -0.43 2.62 -14.33
N SER A 253 0.13 3.39 -13.39
CA SER A 253 0.15 4.86 -13.51
C SER A 253 1.06 5.34 -14.65
N TYR A 254 2.22 4.70 -14.85
CA TYR A 254 3.05 4.94 -16.03
C TYR A 254 2.38 4.46 -17.32
N GLY A 255 1.72 3.29 -17.29
CA GLY A 255 0.97 2.74 -18.42
C GLY A 255 -0.07 3.73 -18.95
N LEU A 256 -0.84 4.34 -18.05
CA LEU A 256 -1.84 5.36 -18.38
C LEU A 256 -1.28 6.64 -19.03
N THR A 257 0.04 6.87 -19.04
CA THR A 257 0.66 7.94 -19.85
C THR A 257 0.72 7.61 -21.35
N GLY A 258 0.52 6.33 -21.72
CA GLY A 258 0.63 5.82 -23.09
C GLY A 258 2.05 5.70 -23.63
N LYS A 259 3.07 5.78 -22.77
CA LYS A 259 4.51 5.74 -23.11
C LYS A 259 5.24 4.49 -22.60
N MET A 260 4.49 3.44 -22.26
CA MET A 260 5.07 2.21 -21.69
C MET A 260 5.85 1.42 -22.75
N THR A 261 7.03 0.91 -22.37
CA THR A 261 7.82 -0.07 -23.13
C THR A 261 8.20 -1.23 -22.19
N PRO A 262 8.58 -2.41 -22.71
CA PRO A 262 8.99 -3.55 -21.86
C PRO A 262 10.19 -3.22 -20.95
N GLU A 263 11.13 -2.41 -21.44
CA GLU A 263 12.32 -1.98 -20.68
C GLU A 263 11.93 -1.03 -19.55
N LEU A 264 10.97 -0.12 -19.81
CA LEU A 264 10.44 0.79 -18.80
C LEU A 264 9.63 0.02 -17.75
N ALA A 265 8.80 -0.94 -18.15
CA ALA A 265 8.05 -1.80 -17.24
C ALA A 265 8.99 -2.59 -16.31
N ARG A 266 9.99 -3.29 -16.88
CA ARG A 266 11.00 -4.02 -16.11
C ARG A 266 11.74 -3.12 -15.14
N LYS A 267 12.22 -1.96 -15.61
CA LYS A 267 12.91 -0.98 -14.77
C LYS A 267 12.04 -0.46 -13.61
N ILE A 268 10.73 -0.29 -13.83
CA ILE A 268 9.80 0.08 -12.76
C ILE A 268 9.62 -1.09 -11.77
N ALA A 269 9.41 -2.31 -12.25
CA ALA A 269 9.23 -3.49 -11.40
C ALA A 269 10.46 -3.77 -10.52
N GLU A 270 11.66 -3.79 -11.11
CA GLU A 270 12.95 -3.97 -10.43
C GLU A 270 13.34 -2.79 -9.53
N GLY A 271 12.86 -1.58 -9.83
CA GLY A 271 13.03 -0.44 -8.94
C GLY A 271 12.13 -0.49 -7.70
N TYR A 272 11.04 -1.27 -7.73
CA TYR A 272 10.14 -1.47 -6.60
C TYR A 272 10.44 -2.74 -5.81
N PHE A 273 10.58 -3.86 -6.50
CA PHE A 273 10.90 -5.16 -5.92
C PHE A 273 12.42 -5.42 -6.00
N PRO A 274 13.07 -5.87 -4.91
CA PRO A 274 12.48 -6.22 -3.62
C PRO A 274 12.39 -5.03 -2.64
N TYR A 275 13.35 -4.10 -2.64
CA TYR A 275 13.62 -3.30 -1.43
C TYR A 275 12.60 -2.21 -1.11
N ILE A 276 11.98 -1.54 -2.09
CA ILE A 276 10.90 -0.57 -1.78
C ILE A 276 9.69 -1.29 -1.21
N GLN A 277 9.33 -2.45 -1.79
CA GLN A 277 8.23 -3.27 -1.30
C GLN A 277 8.52 -3.86 0.09
N GLY A 278 9.71 -4.45 0.29
CA GLY A 278 10.13 -4.99 1.58
C GLY A 278 10.19 -3.93 2.66
N PHE A 279 10.72 -2.75 2.37
CA PHE A 279 10.75 -1.64 3.33
C PHE A 279 9.35 -1.14 3.71
N HIS A 280 8.40 -1.12 2.76
CA HIS A 280 7.01 -0.77 3.02
C HIS A 280 6.37 -1.75 4.02
N ILE A 281 6.49 -3.06 3.77
CA ILE A 281 5.83 -4.10 4.56
C ILE A 281 6.55 -4.38 5.89
N LEU A 282 7.89 -4.26 5.94
CA LEU A 282 8.61 -4.33 7.22
C LEU A 282 8.28 -3.14 8.15
N LEU A 283 7.90 -1.97 7.62
CA LEU A 283 7.41 -0.85 8.44
C LEU A 283 5.99 -1.09 8.97
N ASP A 284 5.15 -1.76 8.19
CA ASP A 284 3.78 -2.15 8.54
C ASP A 284 3.80 -3.17 9.70
N TYR A 285 4.47 -4.31 9.51
CA TYR A 285 4.68 -5.31 10.57
C TYR A 285 5.40 -4.75 11.81
N LEU A 286 6.27 -3.74 11.67
CA LEU A 286 6.92 -3.11 12.82
C LEU A 286 5.94 -2.31 13.69
N ILE A 287 4.91 -1.67 13.12
CA ILE A 287 3.93 -0.92 13.92
C ILE A 287 2.85 -1.81 14.53
N ASP A 288 2.62 -2.99 13.96
CA ASP A 288 1.52 -3.89 14.35
C ASP A 288 1.94 -5.03 15.29
N GLN A 289 3.23 -5.09 15.69
CA GLN A 289 3.78 -6.09 16.62
C GLN A 289 2.99 -6.30 17.93
N GLU A 290 2.34 -5.28 18.48
CA GLU A 290 1.50 -5.43 19.69
C GLU A 290 0.14 -6.07 19.38
N GLU A 291 -0.43 -5.77 18.21
CA GLU A 291 -1.71 -6.31 17.75
C GLU A 291 -1.55 -7.77 17.30
N ASP A 292 -0.56 -8.07 16.47
CA ASP A 292 -0.28 -9.42 15.99
C ASP A 292 0.03 -10.39 17.14
N ARG A 293 0.78 -9.93 18.14
CA ARG A 293 1.07 -10.72 19.36
C ARG A 293 -0.18 -11.00 20.18
N ALA A 294 -1.16 -10.10 20.19
CA ALA A 294 -2.42 -10.30 20.88
C ALA A 294 -3.40 -11.18 20.08
N GLY A 295 -3.37 -11.08 18.74
CA GLY A 295 -4.17 -11.91 17.83
C GLY A 295 -3.63 -13.32 17.61
N GLY A 296 -2.33 -13.55 17.85
CA GLY A 296 -1.65 -14.79 17.45
C GLY A 296 -1.29 -14.81 15.94
N ASP A 297 -1.27 -13.64 15.31
CA ASP A 297 -1.09 -13.46 13.87
C ASP A 297 0.40 -13.49 13.48
N LEU A 298 0.68 -13.82 12.21
CA LEU A 298 2.05 -14.02 11.71
C LEU A 298 2.73 -12.67 11.43
N ASN A 299 3.70 -12.28 12.27
CA ASN A 299 4.49 -11.06 12.09
C ASN A 299 5.94 -11.35 11.68
N PHE A 300 6.39 -10.82 10.53
CA PHE A 300 7.74 -11.09 10.01
C PHE A 300 8.87 -10.53 10.89
N CYS A 301 8.62 -9.46 11.65
CA CYS A 301 9.61 -8.89 12.56
C CYS A 301 9.92 -9.79 13.77
N PHE A 302 9.11 -10.82 14.06
CA PHE A 302 9.39 -11.78 15.14
C PHE A 302 10.42 -12.86 14.77
N TYR A 303 10.84 -12.95 13.50
CA TYR A 303 11.77 -13.99 13.02
C TYR A 303 13.22 -13.52 12.90
N TYR A 304 13.51 -12.27 13.27
CA TYR A 304 14.87 -11.81 13.50
C TYR A 304 15.39 -12.35 14.84
N GLU A 305 16.67 -12.75 14.86
CA GLU A 305 17.37 -13.24 16.06
C GLU A 305 17.40 -12.22 17.22
N SER A 306 17.36 -10.91 16.91
CA SER A 306 17.30 -9.84 17.89
C SER A 306 16.72 -8.54 17.32
N GLU A 307 16.26 -7.65 18.19
CA GLU A 307 15.83 -6.29 17.81
C GLU A 307 16.97 -5.54 17.08
N GLU A 308 18.21 -5.68 17.52
CA GLU A 308 19.36 -5.04 16.87
C GLU A 308 19.53 -5.49 15.40
N ILE A 309 19.37 -6.79 15.14
CA ILE A 309 19.48 -7.36 13.80
C ILE A 309 18.32 -6.90 12.92
N MET A 310 17.08 -6.92 13.44
CA MET A 310 15.89 -6.36 12.78
C MET A 310 16.13 -4.91 12.35
N LEU A 311 16.67 -4.08 13.25
CA LEU A 311 16.94 -2.67 12.96
C LEU A 311 18.02 -2.49 11.91
N ARG A 312 19.15 -3.20 12.03
CA ARG A 312 20.24 -3.17 11.06
C ARG A 312 19.73 -3.52 9.65
N ARG A 313 18.86 -4.53 9.56
CA ARG A 313 18.23 -4.95 8.30
C ARG A 313 17.20 -3.93 7.80
N LEU A 314 16.33 -3.39 8.64
CA LEU A 314 15.39 -2.33 8.26
C LEU A 314 16.10 -1.08 7.72
N PHE A 315 17.24 -0.70 8.30
CA PHE A 315 18.10 0.38 7.78
C PHE A 315 18.76 0.03 6.45
N HIS A 316 19.18 -1.22 6.25
CA HIS A 316 19.68 -1.71 4.96
C HIS A 316 18.57 -1.63 3.89
N PHE A 317 17.37 -2.16 4.16
CA PHE A 317 16.19 -2.04 3.31
C PHE A 317 15.87 -0.58 2.95
N PHE A 318 15.89 0.34 3.92
CA PHE A 318 15.65 1.76 3.63
C PHE A 318 16.72 2.38 2.72
N ARG A 319 17.99 1.99 2.88
CA ARG A 319 19.09 2.48 2.03
C ARG A 319 18.97 1.95 0.61
N MET A 320 18.68 0.66 0.45
CA MET A 320 18.47 0.05 -0.87
C MET A 320 17.21 0.60 -1.56
N ALA A 321 16.10 0.77 -0.83
CA ALA A 321 14.89 1.42 -1.33
C ALA A 321 15.16 2.85 -1.83
N LYS A 322 15.97 3.64 -1.11
CA LYS A 322 16.40 4.97 -1.56
C LYS A 322 17.29 4.92 -2.80
N LEU A 323 18.18 3.92 -2.91
CA LEU A 323 19.07 3.74 -4.06
C LEU A 323 18.26 3.41 -5.32
N GLN A 324 17.38 2.40 -5.24
CA GLN A 324 16.50 1.99 -6.35
C GLN A 324 15.55 3.13 -6.76
N ALA A 325 14.91 3.80 -5.81
CA ALA A 325 14.05 4.96 -6.09
C ALA A 325 14.77 6.12 -6.79
N GLY A 326 16.08 6.26 -6.57
CA GLY A 326 16.92 7.24 -7.26
C GLY A 326 17.23 6.91 -8.72
N GLN A 327 17.05 5.66 -9.15
CA GLN A 327 17.33 5.20 -10.52
C GLN A 327 16.08 5.18 -11.42
N LEU A 328 14.88 5.23 -10.81
CA LEU A 328 13.60 5.24 -11.51
C LEU A 328 13.39 6.51 -12.37
N PRO A 329 12.56 6.45 -13.44
CA PRO A 329 11.91 7.65 -14.00
C PRO A 329 11.24 8.46 -12.88
N ASP A 330 11.14 9.78 -13.03
CA ASP A 330 10.57 10.67 -12.01
C ASP A 330 11.12 10.45 -10.58
N ALA A 331 12.41 10.08 -10.46
CA ALA A 331 13.09 9.70 -9.20
C ALA A 331 12.77 10.57 -7.98
N ALA A 332 12.53 11.88 -8.17
CA ALA A 332 12.10 12.78 -7.10
C ALA A 332 10.78 12.34 -6.44
N PHE A 333 9.77 11.92 -7.22
CA PHE A 333 8.51 11.36 -6.74
C PHE A 333 8.76 10.10 -5.90
N HIS A 334 9.49 9.11 -6.46
CA HIS A 334 9.72 7.84 -5.78
C HIS A 334 10.54 8.00 -4.50
N LEU A 335 11.55 8.89 -4.51
CA LEU A 335 12.31 9.27 -3.31
C LEU A 335 11.44 9.95 -2.25
N TRP A 336 10.40 10.71 -2.62
CA TRP A 336 9.45 11.27 -1.65
C TRP A 336 8.53 10.20 -1.06
N ILE A 337 8.08 9.23 -1.86
CA ILE A 337 7.32 8.07 -1.34
C ILE A 337 8.19 7.32 -0.31
N VAL A 338 9.38 6.85 -0.71
CA VAL A 338 10.29 6.07 0.14
C VAL A 338 10.69 6.83 1.42
N LYS A 339 11.02 8.12 1.34
CA LYS A 339 11.35 8.94 2.52
C LYS A 339 10.12 9.35 3.33
N GLY A 340 8.93 9.30 2.73
CA GLY A 340 7.65 9.61 3.36
C GLY A 340 7.07 8.44 4.15
N LEU A 341 7.35 7.19 3.76
CA LEU A 341 6.87 5.98 4.43
C LEU A 341 7.14 5.98 5.95
N PRO A 342 8.35 6.24 6.47
CA PRO A 342 8.57 6.36 7.92
C PRO A 342 7.74 7.47 8.56
N GLY A 343 7.48 8.57 7.85
CA GLY A 343 6.65 9.66 8.35
C GLY A 343 5.17 9.26 8.48
N LEU A 344 4.65 8.49 7.52
CA LEU A 344 3.28 7.98 7.52
C LEU A 344 3.08 6.94 8.63
N TYR A 345 3.89 5.88 8.63
CA TYR A 345 3.78 4.75 9.56
C TYR A 345 4.20 5.14 10.99
N LEU A 346 5.32 5.83 11.18
CA LEU A 346 5.82 6.15 12.53
C LEU A 346 5.19 7.40 13.14
N SER A 347 4.21 8.03 12.47
CA SER A 347 3.31 9.02 13.08
C SER A 347 2.09 8.38 13.75
N ASP A 348 2.00 7.04 13.79
CA ASP A 348 0.86 6.33 14.34
C ASP A 348 0.70 6.46 15.86
N GLY A 349 -0.56 6.34 16.32
CA GLY A 349 -0.91 6.24 17.73
C GLY A 349 -0.27 5.02 18.40
N LYS A 350 -0.12 3.89 17.69
CA LYS A 350 0.58 2.68 18.17
C LYS A 350 2.03 3.00 18.58
N VAL A 351 2.79 3.66 17.70
CA VAL A 351 4.16 4.13 17.96
C VAL A 351 4.19 5.16 19.11
N SER A 352 3.13 5.94 19.33
CA SER A 352 3.06 6.86 20.48
C SER A 352 2.89 6.17 21.84
N ARG A 353 2.62 4.85 21.88
CA ARG A 353 2.44 4.06 23.11
C ARG A 353 3.66 3.19 23.40
N ASN A 354 4.23 2.53 22.39
CA ASN A 354 5.41 1.68 22.52
C ASN A 354 6.72 2.49 22.69
N ALA A 355 7.47 2.25 23.77
CA ALA A 355 8.73 2.97 24.06
C ALA A 355 9.89 2.56 23.14
N GLY A 356 9.93 1.29 22.70
CA GLY A 356 10.87 0.78 21.70
C GLY A 356 10.68 1.51 20.37
N LEU A 357 9.48 1.43 19.77
CA LEU A 357 9.17 2.07 18.48
C LEU A 357 9.48 3.59 18.46
N LYS A 358 9.25 4.32 19.57
CA LYS A 358 9.67 5.73 19.71
C LYS A 358 11.18 5.94 19.55
N ARG A 359 11.99 5.03 20.09
CA ARG A 359 13.46 5.06 20.01
C ARG A 359 13.92 4.88 18.55
N LEU A 360 13.19 4.08 17.77
CA LEU A 360 13.49 3.76 16.36
C LEU A 360 13.06 4.85 15.39
N ALA A 361 11.93 5.52 15.67
CA ALA A 361 11.39 6.57 14.81
C ALA A 361 12.38 7.71 14.55
N LYS A 362 13.09 8.19 15.59
CA LYS A 362 14.05 9.29 15.45
C LYS A 362 15.21 8.96 14.48
N PRO A 363 15.93 7.83 14.61
CA PRO A 363 16.90 7.37 13.62
C PRO A 363 16.35 7.23 12.19
N LEU A 364 15.21 6.55 11.99
CA LEU A 364 14.63 6.32 10.65
C LEU A 364 14.24 7.65 9.97
N ILE A 365 13.59 8.56 10.69
CA ILE A 365 13.22 9.89 10.17
C ILE A 365 14.47 10.71 9.82
N ARG A 366 15.56 10.58 10.59
CA ARG A 366 16.85 11.25 10.29
C ARG A 366 17.52 10.71 9.02
N GLU A 367 17.49 9.40 8.81
CA GLU A 367 18.01 8.72 7.60
C GLU A 367 17.21 9.07 6.32
N GLY A 368 15.95 9.54 6.47
CA GLY A 368 15.16 10.17 5.42
C GLY A 368 15.53 11.65 5.14
N GLY A 369 16.43 12.23 5.92
CA GLY A 369 16.89 13.61 5.80
C GLY A 369 15.79 14.65 6.05
N TRP A 370 15.97 15.85 5.49
CA TRP A 370 15.00 16.94 5.60
C TRP A 370 13.62 16.55 5.02
N THR A 371 13.58 15.78 3.93
CA THR A 371 12.34 15.23 3.35
C THR A 371 11.58 14.32 4.31
N GLY A 372 12.27 13.39 4.98
CA GLY A 372 11.65 12.50 5.97
C GLY A 372 11.08 13.29 7.16
N LYS A 373 11.82 14.30 7.65
CA LYS A 373 11.31 15.23 8.68
C LYS A 373 10.05 15.97 8.23
N PHE A 374 10.02 16.47 6.99
CA PHE A 374 8.85 17.17 6.43
C PHE A 374 7.60 16.28 6.43
N PHE A 375 7.69 15.07 5.87
CA PHE A 375 6.55 14.16 5.80
C PHE A 375 6.09 13.66 7.18
N TYR A 376 7.01 13.40 8.12
CA TYR A 376 6.64 13.05 9.49
C TYR A 376 5.84 14.17 10.19
N TRP A 377 6.28 15.42 10.09
CA TRP A 377 5.53 16.56 10.66
C TRP A 377 4.18 16.77 9.97
N GLN A 378 4.13 16.61 8.64
CA GLN A 378 2.91 16.74 7.85
C GLN A 378 1.88 15.66 8.18
N ALA A 379 2.30 14.39 8.33
CA ALA A 379 1.44 13.29 8.76
C ALA A 379 0.93 13.50 10.20
N LYS A 380 1.81 13.89 11.13
CA LYS A 380 1.41 14.21 12.52
C LYS A 380 0.40 15.35 12.59
N LEU A 381 0.58 16.41 11.81
CA LEU A 381 -0.36 17.53 11.73
C LEU A 381 -1.72 17.11 11.13
N TYR A 382 -1.70 16.26 10.10
CA TYR A 382 -2.92 15.73 9.50
C TYR A 382 -3.74 14.90 10.50
N ARG A 383 -3.09 13.95 11.19
CA ARG A 383 -3.72 13.13 12.26
C ARG A 383 -4.33 14.01 13.37
N LEU A 384 -3.61 15.04 13.83
CA LEU A 384 -4.12 15.99 14.83
C LEU A 384 -5.38 16.75 14.37
N ILE A 385 -5.49 17.08 13.08
CA ILE A 385 -6.65 17.79 12.51
C ILE A 385 -7.85 16.84 12.33
N LEU A 386 -7.62 15.57 11.99
CA LEU A 386 -8.69 14.56 11.93
C LEU A 386 -9.28 14.26 13.32
N ASN A 387 -8.42 14.00 14.31
CA ASN A 387 -8.86 13.69 15.68
C ASN A 387 -9.67 14.84 16.30
N ARG A 388 -9.27 16.10 16.04
CA ARG A 388 -10.03 17.30 16.47
C ARG A 388 -11.40 17.46 15.81
N LYS A 389 -11.69 16.72 14.72
CA LYS A 389 -12.97 16.77 14.00
C LYS A 389 -13.88 15.58 14.30
N GLY A 390 -13.59 14.79 15.34
CA GLY A 390 -14.40 13.62 15.71
C GLY A 390 -14.41 12.51 14.66
N LYS A 391 -13.40 12.49 13.77
CA LYS A 391 -13.20 11.44 12.77
C LYS A 391 -11.99 10.62 13.18
N PRO A 392 -12.17 9.52 13.94
CA PRO A 392 -11.05 8.65 14.26
C PRO A 392 -10.44 8.13 12.95
N PHE A 393 -9.12 8.11 12.93
CA PHE A 393 -8.32 7.40 11.94
C PHE A 393 -7.87 6.12 12.66
N SER A 394 -8.64 5.06 12.45
CA SER A 394 -8.49 3.71 13.02
C SER A 394 -9.08 2.71 12.06
#